data_AF-A0A561BZ61-F1
#
_entry.id   AF-A0A561BZ61-F1
#
_cell.length_a   1.000
_cell.length_b   1.000
_cell.length_c   1.000
_cell.angle_alpha   90.00
_cell.angle_beta   90.00
_cell.angle_gamma   90.00
#
_symmetry.space_group_name_H-M   'P 1'
#
loop_
_entity.id
_entity.type
_entity.pdbx_description
1 polymer ?
#
loop_
_entity_poly.entity_id
_entity_poly.type
_entity_poly.pdbx_seq_one_letter_code
_entity_poly.pdbx_strand_id
1 'polypeptide(L)'
;MTIQPTGTDPGGTTPAGTGVERASDVPRRAGRGSWLVVAWREIRDLWLGGRGLVLLFAYAITLSVTTYLTASNQALNFLEQREAVSLTLQVAVALGTLLTLLAASDAFSGERDRGTLESLLLAPIPRWALTVGKGLAALTLWFAAYVVAIPYVWYLGKGVKVVDTSLRSGLLVGALLALAMVGLGLLISIFSSTNRVSLSVSVFILLALFAPTQMPSSAQRGWFGDLLLRADPFTAGLRYLGRTIVNARSFAQEGHWLIGPAVAAGLAVGFAVALSSRLRLGAGGRG
;
A
#
# COMPACT_ATOMS: atom_id res chain seq x y z
N MET A 1 22.90 25.73 -93.10
CA MET A 1 22.70 27.17 -92.81
C MET A 1 21.92 27.24 -91.50
N THR A 2 22.60 27.40 -90.36
CA THR A 2 22.76 28.67 -89.63
C THR A 2 21.37 29.24 -89.26
N ILE A 3 20.93 29.46 -88.02
CA ILE A 3 21.55 30.05 -86.83
C ILE A 3 20.66 29.67 -85.62
N GLN A 4 21.24 29.27 -84.48
CA GLN A 4 20.66 29.43 -83.13
C GLN A 4 21.12 30.82 -82.63
N PRO A 5 20.36 31.57 -81.82
CA PRO A 5 20.58 31.41 -80.37
C PRO A 5 19.40 31.80 -79.42
N THR A 6 19.49 31.20 -78.23
CA THR A 6 19.20 31.75 -76.88
C THR A 6 17.89 32.48 -76.57
N GLY A 7 17.09 31.82 -75.71
CA GLY A 7 16.16 32.47 -74.79
C GLY A 7 16.09 31.64 -73.50
N THR A 8 16.88 32.04 -72.51
CA THR A 8 16.83 31.58 -71.13
C THR A 8 15.60 32.15 -70.44
N ASP A 9 14.80 31.31 -69.79
CA ASP A 9 13.97 31.76 -68.67
C ASP A 9 13.94 30.70 -67.55
N PRO A 10 14.21 31.07 -66.29
CA PRO A 10 14.32 30.18 -65.16
C PRO A 10 12.97 30.10 -64.41
N GLY A 11 12.64 28.95 -63.82
CA GLY A 11 11.50 28.92 -62.90
C GLY A 11 10.84 27.57 -62.70
N GLY A 12 11.63 26.54 -62.39
CA GLY A 12 11.07 25.36 -61.73
C GLY A 12 10.80 25.69 -60.27
N THR A 13 9.52 25.80 -59.88
CA THR A 13 9.11 25.70 -58.47
C THR A 13 7.71 25.09 -58.33
N THR A 14 7.68 23.77 -58.13
CA THR A 14 6.77 23.10 -57.19
C THR A 14 7.71 22.39 -56.19
N PRO A 15 7.41 22.20 -54.89
CA PRO A 15 6.19 22.44 -54.14
C PRO A 15 6.41 23.24 -52.82
N ALA A 16 5.36 23.85 -52.27
CA ALA A 16 5.41 24.38 -50.90
C ALA A 16 4.16 23.94 -50.12
N GLY A 17 4.12 22.65 -49.80
CA GLY A 17 3.49 22.23 -48.55
C GLY A 17 4.45 22.60 -47.43
N THR A 18 3.99 23.38 -46.45
CA THR A 18 4.46 23.44 -45.05
C THR A 18 3.76 24.59 -44.34
N GLY A 19 2.43 24.54 -44.29
CA GLY A 19 1.73 25.05 -43.12
C GLY A 19 2.01 24.11 -41.97
N VAL A 20 3.23 24.16 -41.43
CA VAL A 20 3.51 23.55 -40.13
C VAL A 20 2.73 24.39 -39.13
N GLU A 21 1.48 23.97 -38.87
CA GLU A 21 0.86 24.22 -37.59
C GLU A 21 1.88 23.74 -36.55
N ARG A 22 2.59 24.71 -35.96
CA ARG A 22 3.29 24.48 -34.71
C ARG A 22 2.21 24.14 -33.71
N ALA A 23 1.97 22.84 -33.55
CA ALA A 23 1.36 22.26 -32.36
C ALA A 23 2.35 22.40 -31.18
N SER A 24 2.85 23.62 -30.95
CA SER A 24 3.54 24.02 -29.74
C SER A 24 2.48 24.69 -28.88
N ASP A 25 1.91 23.88 -27.98
CA ASP A 25 1.43 24.25 -26.64
C ASP A 25 0.23 23.40 -26.23
N VAL A 26 0.45 22.09 -26.11
CA VAL A 26 -0.35 21.32 -25.14
C VAL A 26 0.18 21.72 -23.76
N PRO A 27 -0.61 22.43 -22.94
CA PRO A 27 -0.10 23.01 -21.72
C PRO A 27 0.33 21.90 -20.75
N ARG A 28 1.52 22.07 -20.17
CA ARG A 28 2.17 21.28 -19.10
C ARG A 28 1.37 21.19 -17.78
N ARG A 29 0.03 21.30 -17.82
CA ARG A 29 -0.88 21.20 -16.67
C ARG A 29 -1.20 19.74 -16.28
N ALA A 30 -0.78 18.74 -17.05
CA ALA A 30 -1.03 17.31 -16.81
C ALA A 30 -0.35 16.72 -15.55
N GLY A 31 0.54 17.46 -14.88
CA GLY A 31 1.37 16.90 -13.80
C GLY A 31 0.76 16.90 -12.39
N ARG A 32 -0.05 17.90 -12.02
CA ARG A 32 -0.44 18.09 -10.60
C ARG A 32 -1.69 17.32 -10.16
N GLY A 33 -2.59 16.97 -11.09
CA GLY A 33 -3.87 16.32 -10.77
C GLY A 33 -4.01 14.89 -11.30
N SER A 34 -3.08 14.39 -12.12
CA SER A 34 -3.21 13.08 -12.76
C SER A 34 -3.20 11.93 -11.78
N TRP A 35 -2.35 11.98 -10.74
CA TRP A 35 -2.33 10.97 -9.67
C TRP A 35 -3.63 10.94 -8.86
N LEU A 36 -4.28 12.09 -8.64
CA LEU A 36 -5.59 12.18 -7.96
C LEU A 36 -6.71 11.57 -8.81
N VAL A 37 -6.71 11.84 -10.12
CA VAL A 37 -7.69 11.25 -11.04
C VAL A 37 -7.56 9.73 -11.07
N VAL A 38 -6.32 9.22 -11.12
CA VAL A 38 -6.04 7.79 -11.03
C VAL A 38 -6.50 7.25 -9.68
N ALA A 39 -6.09 7.88 -8.57
CA ALA A 39 -6.50 7.46 -7.23
C ALA A 39 -8.02 7.37 -7.10
N TRP A 40 -8.75 8.39 -7.54
CA TRP A 40 -10.21 8.41 -7.47
C TRP A 40 -10.86 7.31 -8.30
N ARG A 41 -10.35 7.07 -9.51
CA ARG A 41 -10.83 5.97 -10.36
C ARG A 41 -10.59 4.61 -9.71
N GLU A 42 -9.39 4.38 -9.19
CA GLU A 42 -9.00 3.12 -8.53
C GLU A 42 -9.76 2.90 -7.23
N ILE A 43 -10.00 3.95 -6.43
CA ILE A 43 -10.85 3.90 -5.24
C ILE A 43 -12.27 3.48 -5.66
N ARG A 44 -12.85 4.14 -6.67
CA ARG A 44 -14.19 3.79 -7.16
C ARG A 44 -14.24 2.35 -7.64
N ASP A 45 -13.25 1.89 -8.40
CA ASP A 45 -13.19 0.50 -8.87
C ASP A 45 -13.10 -0.49 -7.70
N LEU A 46 -12.24 -0.24 -6.72
CA LEU A 46 -12.06 -1.10 -5.54
C LEU A 46 -13.34 -1.23 -4.72
N TRP A 47 -14.03 -0.12 -4.48
CA TRP A 47 -15.22 -0.08 -3.60
C TRP A 47 -16.51 -0.43 -4.35
N LEU A 48 -16.77 0.17 -5.51
CA LEU A 48 -17.98 -0.10 -6.30
C LEU A 48 -17.91 -1.44 -7.03
N GLY A 49 -16.70 -1.92 -7.36
CA GLY A 49 -16.47 -3.27 -7.86
C GLY A 49 -16.63 -4.35 -6.78
N GLY A 50 -17.00 -3.99 -5.54
CA GLY A 50 -17.35 -4.90 -4.45
C GLY A 50 -16.18 -5.61 -3.77
N ARG A 51 -14.99 -5.62 -4.38
CA ARG A 51 -13.80 -6.29 -3.83
C ARG A 51 -13.41 -5.76 -2.45
N GLY A 52 -13.38 -4.44 -2.28
CA GLY A 52 -13.09 -3.82 -0.99
C GLY A 52 -14.10 -4.20 0.09
N LEU A 53 -15.39 -4.26 -0.27
CA LEU A 53 -16.48 -4.63 0.65
C LEU A 53 -16.39 -6.09 1.09
N VAL A 54 -16.10 -7.01 0.18
CA VAL A 54 -15.93 -8.45 0.51
C VAL A 54 -14.75 -8.64 1.46
N LEU A 55 -13.62 -7.96 1.22
CA LEU A 55 -12.45 -8.03 2.10
C LEU A 55 -12.74 -7.43 3.48
N LEU A 56 -13.44 -6.29 3.55
CA LEU A 56 -13.86 -5.71 4.82
C LEU A 56 -14.83 -6.62 5.58
N PHE A 57 -15.75 -7.27 4.89
CA PHE A 57 -16.70 -8.18 5.50
C PHE A 57 -15.99 -9.38 6.14
N ALA A 58 -15.05 -10.00 5.42
CA ALA A 58 -14.20 -11.05 5.96
C ALA A 58 -13.39 -10.58 7.18
N TYR A 59 -12.78 -9.39 7.09
CA TYR A 59 -12.07 -8.77 8.21
C TYR A 59 -12.96 -8.50 9.43
N ALA A 60 -14.18 -8.01 9.22
CA ALA A 60 -15.15 -7.76 10.29
C ALA A 60 -15.57 -9.06 10.99
N ILE A 61 -15.76 -10.15 10.23
CA ILE A 61 -16.03 -11.47 10.82
C ILE A 61 -14.86 -11.89 11.70
N THR A 62 -13.62 -11.81 11.19
CA THR A 62 -12.45 -12.19 11.99
C THR A 62 -12.34 -11.36 13.27
N LEU A 63 -12.53 -10.03 13.18
CA LEU A 63 -12.54 -9.18 14.38
C LEU A 63 -13.67 -9.51 15.34
N SER A 64 -14.86 -9.84 14.83
CA SER A 64 -15.98 -10.24 15.67
C SER A 64 -15.67 -11.52 16.44
N VAL A 65 -15.08 -12.52 15.78
CA VAL A 65 -14.65 -13.78 16.41
C VAL A 65 -13.57 -13.49 17.44
N THR A 66 -12.52 -12.74 17.09
CA THR A 66 -11.44 -12.38 18.02
C THR A 66 -11.96 -11.64 19.25
N THR A 67 -12.86 -10.66 19.04
CA THR A 67 -13.47 -9.88 20.13
C THR A 67 -14.33 -10.74 21.02
N TYR A 68 -15.13 -11.66 20.46
CA TYR A 68 -15.94 -12.58 21.24
C TYR A 68 -15.07 -13.48 22.12
N LEU A 69 -14.03 -14.09 21.55
CA LEU A 69 -13.11 -14.97 22.29
C LEU A 69 -12.38 -14.20 23.39
N THR A 70 -11.86 -13.01 23.10
CA THR A 70 -11.17 -12.19 24.12
C THR A 70 -12.12 -11.66 25.19
N ALA A 71 -13.34 -11.25 24.84
CA ALA A 71 -14.35 -10.80 25.81
C ALA A 71 -14.78 -11.93 26.75
N SER A 72 -14.93 -13.15 26.24
CA SER A 72 -15.31 -14.32 27.06
C SER A 72 -14.26 -14.73 28.09
N ASN A 73 -12.99 -14.37 27.87
CA ASN A 73 -11.87 -14.74 28.73
C ASN A 73 -11.52 -13.67 29.78
N GLN A 74 -12.35 -12.63 29.93
CA GLN A 74 -12.12 -11.58 30.92
C GLN A 74 -12.63 -12.04 32.29
N ALA A 75 -11.74 -12.43 33.20
CA ALA A 75 -12.07 -12.37 34.62
C ALA A 75 -12.18 -10.88 35.00
N LEU A 76 -12.71 -10.55 36.19
CA LEU A 76 -12.97 -9.17 36.66
C LEU A 76 -11.68 -8.32 36.90
N ASN A 77 -10.61 -8.59 36.15
CA ASN A 77 -9.28 -8.04 36.28
C ASN A 77 -8.99 -6.99 35.19
N PHE A 78 -8.61 -5.78 35.62
CA PHE A 78 -8.28 -4.67 34.72
C PHE A 78 -7.08 -4.97 33.79
N LEU A 79 -6.14 -5.82 34.22
CA LEU A 79 -4.97 -6.15 33.43
C LEU A 79 -5.36 -6.99 32.21
N GLU A 80 -6.20 -8.01 32.42
CA GLU A 80 -6.76 -8.87 31.36
C GLU A 80 -7.60 -8.06 30.37
N GLN A 81 -8.36 -7.06 30.85
CA GLN A 81 -9.12 -6.17 29.96
C GLN A 81 -8.21 -5.34 29.04
N ARG A 82 -7.07 -4.83 29.54
CA ARG A 82 -6.09 -4.10 28.73
C ARG A 82 -5.40 -5.01 27.70
N GLU A 83 -5.10 -6.24 28.10
CA GLU A 83 -4.53 -7.25 27.19
C GLU A 83 -5.52 -7.61 26.08
N ALA A 84 -6.81 -7.79 26.40
CA ALA A 84 -7.85 -8.04 25.41
C ALA A 84 -7.95 -6.89 24.38
N VAL A 85 -7.93 -5.63 24.85
CA VAL A 85 -7.92 -4.45 23.97
C VAL A 85 -6.66 -4.44 23.08
N SER A 86 -5.49 -4.71 23.67
CA SER A 86 -4.23 -4.76 22.95
C SER A 86 -4.23 -5.86 21.88
N LEU A 87 -4.65 -7.07 22.21
CA LEU A 87 -4.70 -8.21 21.28
C LEU A 87 -5.65 -7.94 20.13
N THR A 88 -6.88 -7.50 20.41
CA THR A 88 -7.87 -7.18 19.36
C THR A 88 -7.36 -6.07 18.44
N LEU A 89 -6.72 -5.04 18.98
CA LEU A 89 -6.13 -3.98 18.16
C LEU A 89 -4.93 -4.46 17.34
N GLN A 90 -4.06 -5.29 17.89
CA GLN A 90 -2.93 -5.87 17.16
C GLN A 90 -3.41 -6.74 15.99
N VAL A 91 -4.46 -7.53 16.20
CA VAL A 91 -5.11 -8.32 15.14
C VAL A 91 -5.76 -7.42 14.09
N ALA A 92 -6.45 -6.35 14.50
CA ALA A 92 -6.99 -5.34 13.57
C ALA A 92 -5.89 -4.73 12.69
N VAL A 93 -4.78 -4.30 13.29
CA VAL A 93 -3.63 -3.73 12.57
C VAL A 93 -3.00 -4.76 11.63
N ALA A 94 -2.76 -5.98 12.12
CA ALA A 94 -2.20 -7.08 11.35
C ALA A 94 -3.02 -7.39 10.09
N LEU A 95 -4.32 -7.64 10.26
CA LEU A 95 -5.19 -8.01 9.14
C LEU A 95 -5.51 -6.82 8.24
N GLY A 96 -5.70 -5.62 8.80
CA GLY A 96 -5.96 -4.41 8.01
C GLY A 96 -4.78 -4.06 7.09
N THR A 97 -3.55 -4.23 7.56
CA THR A 97 -2.35 -4.02 6.74
C THR A 97 -2.13 -5.14 5.72
N LEU A 98 -2.48 -6.39 6.05
CA LEU A 98 -2.56 -7.48 5.06
C LEU A 98 -3.51 -7.14 3.91
N LEU A 99 -4.70 -6.59 4.20
CA LEU A 99 -5.64 -6.20 3.15
C LEU A 99 -5.00 -5.17 2.19
N THR A 100 -4.28 -4.18 2.72
CA THR A 100 -3.57 -3.19 1.90
C THR A 100 -2.45 -3.81 1.06
N LEU A 101 -1.71 -4.78 1.61
CA LEU A 101 -0.67 -5.51 0.89
C LEU A 101 -1.27 -6.25 -0.31
N LEU A 102 -2.35 -7.01 -0.09
CA LEU A 102 -3.00 -7.77 -1.15
C LEU A 102 -3.56 -6.85 -2.24
N ALA A 103 -4.24 -5.77 -1.85
CA ALA A 103 -4.78 -4.78 -2.79
C ALA A 103 -3.65 -4.11 -3.61
N ALA A 104 -2.54 -3.76 -2.96
CA ALA A 104 -1.37 -3.18 -3.64
C ALA A 104 -0.65 -4.19 -4.55
N SER A 105 -0.60 -5.47 -4.16
CA SER A 105 0.02 -6.52 -4.97
C SER A 105 -0.73 -6.82 -6.26
N ASP A 106 -2.06 -6.70 -6.26
CA ASP A 106 -2.91 -6.88 -7.45
C ASP A 106 -2.88 -5.66 -8.39
N ALA A 107 -2.31 -4.53 -7.95
CA ALA A 107 -2.44 -3.23 -8.61
C ALA A 107 -1.93 -3.21 -10.07
N PHE A 108 -0.78 -3.84 -10.35
CA PHE A 108 -0.22 -4.00 -11.70
C PHE A 108 -0.26 -5.44 -12.19
N SER A 109 -0.02 -6.42 -11.31
CA SER A 109 -0.06 -7.84 -11.65
C SER A 109 -1.46 -8.30 -12.06
N GLY A 110 -2.51 -7.77 -11.42
CA GLY A 110 -3.90 -8.00 -11.80
C GLY A 110 -4.24 -7.39 -13.16
N GLU A 111 -3.70 -6.21 -13.48
CA GLU A 111 -3.88 -5.60 -14.80
C GLU A 111 -3.14 -6.34 -15.91
N ARG A 112 -1.98 -6.95 -15.61
CA ARG A 112 -1.29 -7.83 -16.56
C ARG A 112 -2.14 -9.04 -16.90
N ASP A 113 -2.67 -9.71 -15.88
CA ASP A 113 -3.53 -10.89 -16.09
C ASP A 113 -4.83 -10.55 -16.82
N ARG A 114 -5.34 -9.31 -16.69
CA ARG A 114 -6.53 -8.82 -17.41
C ARG A 114 -6.21 -8.28 -18.82
N GLY A 115 -4.94 -8.20 -19.21
CA GLY A 115 -4.52 -7.61 -20.49
C GLY A 115 -4.71 -6.09 -20.60
N THR A 116 -4.95 -5.39 -19.48
CA THR A 116 -5.23 -3.94 -19.49
C THR A 116 -3.99 -3.08 -19.26
N LEU A 117 -2.87 -3.69 -18.87
CA LEU A 117 -1.63 -2.95 -18.57
C LEU A 117 -1.10 -2.19 -19.80
N GLU A 118 -1.20 -2.76 -21.00
CA GLU A 118 -0.69 -2.13 -22.22
C GLU A 118 -1.43 -0.82 -22.51
N SER A 119 -2.77 -0.85 -22.41
CA SER A 119 -3.62 0.33 -22.55
C SER A 119 -3.29 1.39 -21.49
N LEU A 120 -3.02 0.98 -20.25
CA LEU A 120 -2.66 1.90 -19.18
C LEU A 120 -1.29 2.58 -19.42
N LEU A 121 -0.31 1.84 -19.96
CA LEU A 121 1.02 2.37 -20.26
C LEU A 121 1.05 3.28 -21.50
N LEU A 122 0.06 3.18 -22.38
CA LEU A 122 -0.15 4.08 -23.51
C LEU A 122 -0.88 5.38 -23.10
N ALA A 123 -1.53 5.41 -21.93
CA ALA A 123 -2.14 6.62 -21.43
C ALA A 123 -1.07 7.69 -21.18
N PRO A 124 -1.34 8.98 -21.50
CA PRO A 124 -0.38 10.08 -21.31
C PRO A 124 -0.27 10.49 -19.84
N ILE A 125 0.04 9.54 -18.95
CA ILE A 125 0.16 9.69 -17.50
C ILE A 125 1.55 9.22 -17.07
N PRO A 126 2.29 9.98 -16.26
CA PRO A 126 3.60 9.54 -15.80
C PRO A 126 3.47 8.30 -14.89
N ARG A 127 4.39 7.35 -15.03
CA ARG A 127 4.35 6.05 -14.33
C ARG A 127 4.27 6.17 -12.81
N TRP A 128 4.97 7.15 -12.23
CA TRP A 128 4.93 7.40 -10.79
C TRP A 128 3.52 7.81 -10.31
N ALA A 129 2.76 8.54 -11.13
CA ALA A 129 1.39 8.94 -10.79
C ALA A 129 0.43 7.74 -10.78
N LEU A 130 0.67 6.74 -11.64
CA LEU A 130 -0.04 5.47 -11.61
C LEU A 130 0.26 4.71 -10.31
N THR A 131 1.55 4.59 -9.96
CA THR A 131 1.98 3.92 -8.72
C THR A 131 1.42 4.59 -7.47
N VAL A 132 1.48 5.93 -7.38
CA VAL A 132 0.92 6.68 -6.25
C VAL A 132 -0.60 6.57 -6.22
N GLY A 133 -1.28 6.71 -7.36
CA GLY A 133 -2.74 6.61 -7.41
C GLY A 133 -3.26 5.24 -6.96
N LYS A 134 -2.66 4.17 -7.46
CA LYS A 134 -2.96 2.79 -7.05
C LYS A 134 -2.62 2.53 -5.58
N GLY A 135 -1.49 3.04 -5.11
CA GLY A 135 -1.09 2.94 -3.70
C GLY A 135 -2.08 3.63 -2.76
N LEU A 136 -2.56 4.82 -3.12
CA LEU A 136 -3.58 5.53 -2.34
C LEU A 136 -4.91 4.79 -2.31
N ALA A 137 -5.32 4.19 -3.43
CA ALA A 137 -6.53 3.36 -3.46
C ALA A 137 -6.41 2.18 -2.50
N ALA A 138 -5.28 1.45 -2.52
CA ALA A 138 -5.02 0.38 -1.57
C ALA A 138 -4.99 0.88 -0.11
N LEU A 139 -4.44 2.06 0.14
CA LEU A 139 -4.39 2.67 1.48
C LEU A 139 -5.78 3.00 2.04
N THR A 140 -6.79 3.27 1.21
CA THR A 140 -8.16 3.46 1.69
C THR A 140 -8.73 2.24 2.42
N LEU A 141 -8.25 1.04 2.07
CA LEU A 141 -8.67 -0.20 2.69
C LEU A 141 -8.20 -0.30 4.15
N TRP A 142 -7.02 0.25 4.47
CA TRP A 142 -6.55 0.39 5.86
C TRP A 142 -7.48 1.29 6.67
N PHE A 143 -7.79 2.48 6.16
CA PHE A 143 -8.65 3.43 6.88
C PHE A 143 -10.05 2.86 7.11
N ALA A 144 -10.61 2.18 6.12
CA ALA A 144 -11.90 1.53 6.27
C ALA A 144 -11.87 0.38 7.28
N ALA A 145 -10.83 -0.47 7.24
CA ALA A 145 -10.61 -1.53 8.23
C ALA A 145 -10.42 -0.96 9.65
N TYR A 146 -9.74 0.17 9.77
CA TYR A 146 -9.56 0.86 11.03
C TYR A 146 -10.90 1.41 11.57
N VAL A 147 -11.74 2.01 10.73
CA VAL A 147 -13.10 2.46 11.11
C VAL A 147 -13.94 1.27 11.62
N VAL A 148 -13.87 0.12 10.95
CA VAL A 148 -14.53 -1.11 11.41
C VAL A 148 -14.00 -1.58 12.77
N ALA A 149 -12.72 -1.38 13.08
CA ALA A 149 -12.12 -1.79 14.35
C ALA A 149 -12.55 -0.93 15.56
N ILE A 150 -12.92 0.35 15.35
CA ILE A 150 -13.29 1.30 16.40
C ILE A 150 -14.35 0.75 17.38
N PRO A 151 -15.53 0.25 16.92
CA PRO A 151 -16.56 -0.25 17.83
C PRO A 151 -16.10 -1.42 18.71
N TYR A 152 -15.26 -2.31 18.18
CA TYR A 152 -14.73 -3.46 18.93
C TYR A 152 -13.78 -3.02 20.05
N VAL A 153 -12.86 -2.10 19.73
CA VAL A 153 -11.92 -1.55 20.72
C VAL A 153 -12.66 -0.74 21.79
N TRP A 154 -13.65 0.05 21.38
CA TRP A 154 -14.49 0.79 22.31
C TRP A 154 -15.25 -0.14 23.26
N TYR A 155 -15.85 -1.21 22.74
CA TYR A 155 -16.58 -2.20 23.54
C TYR A 155 -15.68 -2.87 24.59
N LEU A 156 -14.52 -3.40 24.18
CA LEU A 156 -13.60 -4.06 25.10
C LEU A 156 -12.99 -3.10 26.13
N GLY A 157 -12.82 -1.83 25.78
CA GLY A 157 -12.24 -0.83 26.66
C GLY A 157 -13.20 -0.16 27.65
N LYS A 158 -14.49 -0.54 27.70
CA LYS A 158 -15.52 0.15 28.52
C LYS A 158 -15.27 0.22 30.04
N GLY A 159 -14.28 -0.49 30.58
CA GLY A 159 -13.88 -0.43 32.00
C GLY A 159 -12.50 0.18 32.25
N VAL A 160 -11.74 0.49 31.20
CA VAL A 160 -10.35 0.93 31.29
C VAL A 160 -10.15 2.22 30.49
N LYS A 161 -9.51 3.24 31.10
CA LYS A 161 -9.21 4.54 30.46
C LYS A 161 -8.08 4.42 29.42
N VAL A 162 -8.23 3.53 28.44
CA VAL A 162 -7.20 3.14 27.47
C VAL A 162 -7.68 3.27 26.03
N VAL A 163 -8.99 3.33 25.77
CA VAL A 163 -9.59 3.42 24.43
C VAL A 163 -8.95 4.54 23.59
N ASP A 164 -8.85 5.76 24.12
CA ASP A 164 -8.28 6.90 23.39
C ASP A 164 -6.79 6.71 23.04
N THR A 165 -6.01 6.16 23.97
CA THR A 165 -4.60 5.80 23.72
C THR A 165 -4.51 4.71 22.66
N SER A 166 -5.31 3.65 22.77
CA SER A 166 -5.36 2.53 21.82
C SER A 166 -5.72 2.98 20.41
N LEU A 167 -6.74 3.83 20.27
CA LEU A 167 -7.15 4.33 18.97
C LEU A 167 -6.01 5.15 18.34
N ARG A 168 -5.46 6.15 19.05
CA ARG A 168 -4.39 6.98 18.50
C ARG A 168 -3.13 6.19 18.16
N SER A 169 -2.68 5.32 19.06
CA SER A 169 -1.50 4.47 18.80
C SER A 169 -1.76 3.48 17.67
N GLY A 170 -2.97 2.90 17.61
CA GLY A 170 -3.38 1.97 16.56
C GLY A 170 -3.45 2.62 15.19
N LEU A 171 -3.98 3.85 15.11
CA LEU A 171 -4.01 4.62 13.87
C LEU A 171 -2.60 4.93 13.39
N LEU A 172 -1.73 5.40 14.28
CA LEU A 172 -0.35 5.76 13.95
C LEU A 172 0.45 4.55 13.47
N VAL A 173 0.51 3.49 14.29
CA VAL A 173 1.25 2.27 13.96
C VAL A 173 0.69 1.61 12.70
N GLY A 174 -0.63 1.47 12.64
CA GLY A 174 -1.27 0.83 11.51
C GLY A 174 -1.16 1.64 10.22
N ALA A 175 -1.16 2.97 10.26
CA ALA A 175 -0.90 3.79 9.08
C ALA A 175 0.54 3.65 8.57
N LEU A 176 1.54 3.61 9.47
CA LEU A 176 2.93 3.36 9.09
C LEU A 176 3.10 1.98 8.46
N LEU A 177 2.55 0.93 9.08
CA LEU A 177 2.59 -0.42 8.55
C LEU A 177 1.81 -0.55 7.25
N ALA A 178 0.65 0.10 7.10
CA ALA A 178 -0.13 0.11 5.87
C ALA A 178 0.64 0.78 4.73
N LEU A 179 1.33 1.89 4.98
CA LEU A 179 2.21 2.51 3.99
C LEU A 179 3.37 1.58 3.59
N ALA A 180 4.01 0.91 4.55
CA ALA A 180 5.03 -0.08 4.28
C ALA A 180 4.50 -1.22 3.41
N MET A 181 3.31 -1.74 3.74
CA MET A 181 2.65 -2.83 3.01
C MET A 181 2.17 -2.42 1.63
N VAL A 182 1.68 -1.19 1.45
CA VAL A 182 1.35 -0.65 0.13
C VAL A 182 2.59 -0.56 -0.74
N GLY A 183 3.69 0.01 -0.23
CA GLY A 183 4.94 0.11 -0.97
C GLY A 183 5.49 -1.28 -1.34
N LEU A 184 5.48 -2.21 -0.39
CA LEU A 184 5.94 -3.58 -0.59
C LEU A 184 5.05 -4.31 -1.62
N GLY A 185 3.73 -4.23 -1.49
CA GLY A 185 2.79 -4.83 -2.43
C GLY A 185 2.97 -4.29 -3.84
N LEU A 186 3.14 -2.97 -4.00
CA LEU A 186 3.42 -2.35 -5.30
C LEU A 186 4.75 -2.86 -5.89
N LEU A 187 5.81 -3.00 -5.08
CA LEU A 187 7.07 -3.57 -5.53
C LEU A 187 6.91 -5.01 -6.02
N ILE A 188 6.25 -5.87 -5.23
CA ILE A 188 5.94 -7.25 -5.64
C ILE A 188 5.15 -7.21 -6.96
N SER A 189 4.15 -6.33 -7.05
CA SER A 189 3.30 -6.18 -8.23
C SER A 189 4.10 -5.77 -9.47
N ILE A 190 5.08 -4.88 -9.34
CA ILE A 190 5.95 -4.44 -10.46
C ILE A 190 6.77 -5.61 -11.02
N PHE A 191 7.28 -6.49 -10.15
CA PHE A 191 8.17 -7.59 -10.55
C PHE A 191 7.47 -8.91 -10.85
N SER A 192 6.22 -9.09 -10.43
CA SER A 192 5.49 -10.34 -10.62
C SER A 192 5.00 -10.48 -12.05
N SER A 193 5.20 -11.67 -12.64
CA SER A 193 4.71 -11.97 -13.98
C SER A 193 3.19 -12.15 -14.04
N THR A 194 2.60 -12.74 -12.99
CA THR A 194 1.15 -12.98 -12.87
C THR A 194 0.61 -12.51 -11.52
N ASN A 195 -0.71 -12.31 -11.44
CA ASN A 195 -1.37 -11.95 -10.19
C ASN A 195 -1.25 -13.05 -9.14
N ARG A 196 -1.39 -14.32 -9.56
CA ARG A 196 -1.25 -15.47 -8.65
C ARG A 196 0.12 -15.50 -7.98
N VAL A 197 1.20 -15.28 -8.73
CA VAL A 197 2.56 -15.19 -8.16
C VAL A 197 2.65 -14.01 -7.20
N SER A 198 2.11 -12.85 -7.58
CA SER A 198 2.13 -11.64 -6.75
C SER A 198 1.45 -11.85 -5.40
N LEU A 199 0.27 -12.47 -5.38
CA LEU A 199 -0.48 -12.77 -4.17
C LEU A 199 0.24 -13.82 -3.30
N SER A 200 0.74 -14.90 -3.90
CA SER A 200 1.49 -15.95 -3.17
C SER A 200 2.75 -15.39 -2.51
N VAL A 201 3.52 -14.58 -3.23
CA VAL A 201 4.74 -13.92 -2.69
C VAL A 201 4.37 -12.95 -1.57
N SER A 202 3.27 -12.20 -1.73
CA SER A 202 2.78 -11.29 -0.70
C SER A 202 2.42 -12.00 0.61
N VAL A 203 1.67 -13.10 0.52
CA VAL A 203 1.33 -13.92 1.69
C VAL A 203 2.58 -14.51 2.33
N PHE A 204 3.50 -15.06 1.53
CA PHE A 204 4.74 -15.64 2.05
C PHE A 204 5.62 -14.61 2.77
N ILE A 205 5.80 -13.43 2.19
CA ILE A 205 6.56 -12.34 2.82
C ILE A 205 5.86 -11.87 4.10
N LEU A 206 4.53 -11.75 4.10
CA LEU A 206 3.81 -11.38 5.31
C LEU A 206 4.02 -12.41 6.43
N LEU A 207 3.93 -13.71 6.12
CA LEU A 207 4.21 -14.77 7.10
C LEU A 207 5.64 -14.68 7.63
N ALA A 208 6.61 -14.37 6.78
CA ALA A 208 8.00 -14.15 7.20
C ALA A 208 8.14 -12.94 8.14
N LEU A 209 7.42 -11.85 7.88
CA LEU A 209 7.39 -10.67 8.77
C LEU A 209 6.67 -10.96 10.10
N PHE A 210 5.71 -11.88 10.13
CA PHE A 210 5.07 -12.30 11.38
C PHE A 210 5.89 -13.32 12.18
N ALA A 211 6.85 -14.01 11.58
CA ALA A 211 7.62 -15.06 12.25
C ALA A 211 8.31 -14.58 13.55
N PRO A 212 8.94 -13.39 13.62
CA PRO A 212 9.59 -12.93 14.85
C PRO A 212 8.60 -12.67 16.00
N THR A 213 7.34 -12.34 15.71
CA THR A 213 6.32 -12.12 16.75
C THR A 213 5.95 -13.41 17.48
N GLN A 214 6.22 -14.57 16.87
CA GLN A 214 5.93 -15.90 17.43
C GLN A 214 7.12 -16.51 18.20
N MET A 215 8.28 -15.85 18.19
CA MET A 215 9.46 -16.38 18.87
C MET A 215 9.29 -16.38 20.40
N PRO A 216 9.69 -17.46 21.09
CA PRO A 216 9.68 -17.50 22.55
C PRO A 216 10.49 -16.38 23.18
N SER A 217 10.10 -15.93 24.36
CA SER A 217 10.77 -14.83 25.08
C SER A 217 12.24 -15.11 25.42
N SER A 218 12.69 -16.37 25.41
CA SER A 218 14.10 -16.77 25.54
C SER A 218 14.91 -16.50 24.27
N ALA A 219 14.36 -16.81 23.09
CA ALA A 219 14.98 -16.58 21.79
C ALA A 219 15.07 -15.08 21.43
N GLN A 220 14.22 -14.26 22.06
CA GLN A 220 14.26 -12.81 21.94
C GLN A 220 15.37 -12.15 22.76
N ARG A 221 16.07 -12.88 23.64
CA ARG A 221 17.14 -12.32 24.48
C ARG A 221 18.47 -12.32 23.72
N GLY A 222 19.21 -11.23 23.87
CA GLY A 222 20.53 -11.04 23.25
C GLY A 222 20.49 -10.02 22.10
N TRP A 223 21.69 -9.70 21.58
CA TRP A 223 21.85 -8.64 20.59
C TRP A 223 21.12 -8.94 19.27
N PHE A 224 21.17 -10.19 18.80
CA PHE A 224 20.55 -10.62 17.54
C PHE A 224 19.02 -10.59 17.64
N GLY A 225 18.47 -11.05 18.77
CA GLY A 225 17.03 -10.96 19.03
C GLY A 225 16.56 -9.51 19.01
N ASP A 226 17.21 -8.60 19.75
CA ASP A 226 16.82 -7.19 19.76
C ASP A 226 16.96 -6.52 18.39
N LEU A 227 18.01 -6.85 17.62
CA LEU A 227 18.16 -6.37 16.25
C LEU A 227 17.01 -6.86 15.35
N LEU A 228 16.67 -8.15 15.41
CA LEU A 228 15.60 -8.74 14.61
C LEU A 228 14.24 -8.10 14.93
N LEU A 229 13.94 -7.91 16.22
CA LEU A 229 12.69 -7.31 16.69
C LEU A 229 12.55 -5.83 16.28
N ARG A 230 13.68 -5.11 16.11
CA ARG A 230 13.70 -3.70 15.67
C ARG A 230 13.69 -3.56 14.16
N ALA A 231 14.33 -4.50 13.46
CA ALA A 231 14.43 -4.49 12.01
C ALA A 231 13.09 -4.87 11.37
N ASP A 232 12.35 -5.82 11.96
CA ASP A 232 11.02 -6.17 11.48
C ASP A 232 9.98 -5.11 11.87
N PRO A 233 9.37 -4.40 10.90
CA PRO A 233 8.43 -3.34 11.18
C PRO A 233 7.17 -3.85 11.91
N PHE A 234 6.69 -5.07 11.60
CA PHE A 234 5.50 -5.61 12.27
C PHE A 234 5.75 -5.81 13.75
N THR A 235 6.83 -6.50 14.09
CA THR A 235 7.21 -6.77 15.47
C THR A 235 7.44 -5.49 16.25
N ALA A 236 8.18 -4.54 15.69
CA ALA A 236 8.41 -3.25 16.35
C ALA A 236 7.09 -2.48 16.60
N GLY A 237 6.21 -2.41 15.60
CA GLY A 237 4.92 -1.73 15.70
C GLY A 237 3.95 -2.39 16.69
N LEU A 238 3.79 -3.72 16.64
CA LEU A 238 2.89 -4.44 17.55
C LEU A 238 3.41 -4.41 18.99
N ARG A 239 4.74 -4.46 19.18
CA ARG A 239 5.37 -4.32 20.51
C ARG A 239 5.14 -2.93 21.10
N TYR A 240 5.18 -1.87 20.28
CA TYR A 240 4.81 -0.52 20.70
C TYR A 240 3.36 -0.46 21.19
N LEU A 241 2.42 -1.05 20.44
CA LEU A 241 1.01 -1.11 20.85
C LEU A 241 0.84 -1.84 22.19
N GLY A 242 1.43 -3.03 22.33
CA GLY A 242 1.35 -3.80 23.57
C GLY A 242 1.88 -3.03 24.78
N ARG A 243 3.04 -2.38 24.65
CA ARG A 243 3.64 -1.63 25.77
C ARG A 243 2.86 -0.38 26.13
N THR A 244 2.29 0.32 25.16
CA THR A 244 1.54 1.57 25.40
C THR A 244 0.17 1.26 26.03
N ILE A 245 -0.49 0.19 25.60
CA ILE A 245 -1.86 -0.16 26.02
C ILE A 245 -1.85 -0.93 27.35
N VAL A 246 -1.02 -1.97 27.45
CA VAL A 246 -0.97 -2.85 28.62
C VAL A 246 -0.21 -2.19 29.77
N ASN A 247 1.01 -1.70 29.50
CA ASN A 247 1.88 -1.15 30.56
C ASN A 247 1.66 0.35 30.83
N ALA A 248 0.69 0.99 30.16
CA ALA A 248 0.35 2.41 30.31
C ALA A 248 1.55 3.38 30.18
N ARG A 249 2.57 3.01 29.40
CA ARG A 249 3.76 3.87 29.18
C ARG A 249 3.41 5.03 28.24
N SER A 250 4.08 6.16 28.42
CA SER A 250 3.80 7.36 27.63
C SER A 250 4.34 7.22 26.19
N PHE A 251 3.66 7.88 25.24
CA PHE A 251 4.02 7.89 23.81
C PHE A 251 5.50 8.22 23.56
N ALA A 252 6.05 9.17 24.32
CA ALA A 252 7.42 9.66 24.16
C ALA A 252 8.48 8.63 24.61
N GLN A 253 8.15 7.76 25.56
CA GLN A 253 9.12 6.80 26.12
C GLN A 253 9.35 5.62 25.17
N GLU A 254 8.32 5.16 24.47
CA GLU A 254 8.40 4.01 23.57
C GLU A 254 8.57 4.40 22.09
N GLY A 255 8.66 5.70 21.77
CA GLY A 255 8.69 6.22 20.40
C GLY A 255 9.81 5.65 19.52
N HIS A 256 10.90 5.15 20.11
CA HIS A 256 11.99 4.50 19.39
C HIS A 256 11.56 3.23 18.64
N TRP A 257 10.51 2.53 19.09
CA TRP A 257 9.95 1.37 18.36
C TRP A 257 9.22 1.76 17.07
N LEU A 258 8.87 3.04 16.89
CA LEU A 258 8.23 3.52 15.66
C LEU A 258 9.24 3.76 14.53
N ILE A 259 10.55 3.75 14.82
CA ILE A 259 11.60 3.96 13.82
C ILE A 259 11.55 2.85 12.75
N GLY A 260 11.43 1.59 13.14
CA GLY A 260 11.35 0.45 12.22
C GLY A 260 10.18 0.59 11.23
N PRO A 261 8.92 0.71 11.70
CA PRO A 261 7.76 0.95 10.85
C PRO A 261 7.89 2.19 9.96
N ALA A 262 8.42 3.31 10.49
CA ALA A 262 8.56 4.55 9.73
C ALA A 262 9.61 4.43 8.60
N VAL A 263 10.75 3.82 8.89
CA VAL A 263 11.80 3.57 7.89
C VAL A 263 11.30 2.59 6.84
N ALA A 264 10.63 1.50 7.24
CA ALA A 264 10.03 0.55 6.30
C ALA A 264 8.99 1.22 5.39
N ALA A 265 8.13 2.09 5.94
CA ALA A 265 7.16 2.86 5.17
C ALA A 265 7.84 3.76 4.13
N GLY A 266 8.82 4.56 4.57
CA GLY A 266 9.55 5.48 3.69
C GLY A 266 10.31 4.76 2.59
N LEU A 267 11.04 3.68 2.93
CA LEU A 267 11.81 2.89 1.97
C LEU A 267 10.90 2.16 0.99
N ALA A 268 9.87 1.44 1.47
CA ALA A 268 9.00 0.67 0.59
C ALA A 268 8.26 1.55 -0.42
N VAL A 269 7.69 2.68 0.04
CA VAL A 269 7.01 3.64 -0.84
C VAL A 269 8.02 4.34 -1.76
N GLY A 270 9.15 4.78 -1.23
CA GLY A 270 10.20 5.44 -2.01
C GLY A 270 10.74 4.55 -3.13
N PHE A 271 11.03 3.29 -2.82
CA PHE A 271 11.45 2.30 -3.80
C PHE A 271 10.33 2.00 -4.81
N ALA A 272 9.09 1.81 -4.37
CA ALA A 272 7.96 1.57 -5.28
C ALA A 272 7.83 2.70 -6.32
N VAL A 273 7.94 3.96 -5.86
CA VAL A 273 7.86 5.13 -6.74
C VAL A 273 9.09 5.24 -7.64
N ALA A 274 10.30 5.02 -7.13
CA ALA A 274 11.53 5.07 -7.93
C ALA A 274 11.55 3.99 -9.03
N LEU A 275 11.10 2.78 -8.71
CA LEU A 275 11.01 1.66 -9.64
C LEU A 275 9.76 1.67 -10.52
N SER A 276 8.85 2.64 -10.37
CA SER A 276 7.73 2.83 -11.30
C SER A 276 8.20 2.97 -12.75
N SER A 277 9.39 3.54 -12.96
CA SER A 277 10.06 3.62 -14.27
C SER A 277 10.36 2.24 -14.88
N ARG A 278 10.55 1.20 -14.07
CA ARG A 278 10.85 -0.17 -14.51
C ARG A 278 9.61 -1.01 -14.86
N LEU A 279 8.42 -0.42 -14.89
CA LEU A 279 7.24 -1.09 -15.44
C LEU A 279 7.53 -1.53 -16.88
N ARG A 280 7.71 -2.83 -17.08
CA ARG A 280 7.91 -3.47 -18.38
C ARG A 280 6.64 -4.21 -18.76
N LEU A 281 6.32 -4.20 -20.04
CA LEU A 281 5.41 -5.18 -20.63
C LEU A 281 6.08 -6.54 -20.43
N GLY A 282 5.45 -7.42 -19.67
CA GLY A 282 5.86 -8.82 -19.66
C GLY A 282 5.72 -9.32 -21.08
N ALA A 283 6.78 -9.89 -21.66
CA ALA A 283 6.74 -10.41 -23.02
C ALA A 283 5.56 -11.37 -23.13
N GLY A 284 4.53 -10.96 -23.88
CA GLY A 284 3.42 -11.82 -24.25
C GLY A 284 4.02 -13.04 -24.93
N GLY A 285 3.95 -14.17 -24.23
CA GLY A 285 4.23 -15.47 -24.83
C GLY A 285 3.26 -15.64 -25.98
N ARG A 286 3.80 -15.61 -27.20
CA ARG A 286 3.18 -16.28 -28.33
C ARG A 286 3.06 -17.76 -27.95
N GLY A 287 1.83 -18.21 -27.76
CA GLY A 287 1.44 -19.60 -27.59
C GLY A 287 0.00 -19.72 -28.04
#